data_AF-A0ABD0PKZ5-F1
#
_entry.id   AF-A0ABD0PKZ5-F1
#
_cell.length_a   1.000
_cell.length_b   1.000
_cell.length_c   1.000
_cell.angle_alpha   90.00
_cell.angle_beta   90.00
_cell.angle_gamma   90.00
#
_symmetry.space_group_name_H-M   'P 1'
#
loop_
_entity.id
_entity.type
_entity.pdbx_description
1 polymer ?
#
loop_
_entity_poly.entity_id
_entity_poly.type
_entity_poly.pdbx_seq_one_letter_code
_entity_poly.pdbx_strand_id
1 'polypeptide(L)'
;MSQLYYRRTDNSSYRDRIPLRIVRAESELSVQEKSYLSAVEKGDYASVKLALEEAEIYFKININCIDPLGRTALLIAIENENLEIIELLLSFNVYVGDALLHAIRKEVVGAVELLLNHKKPSGEKQ
;
A
#
# COMPACT_ATOMS: atom_id res chain seq x y z
N MET A 1 -32.71 -22.52 -57.33
CA MET A 1 -32.76 -22.36 -55.85
C MET A 1 -31.50 -22.98 -55.26
N SER A 2 -30.99 -22.37 -54.18
CA SER A 2 -29.79 -22.70 -53.37
C SER A 2 -28.43 -22.61 -54.06
N GLN A 3 -27.64 -21.57 -53.72
CA GLN A 3 -26.16 -21.55 -53.57
C GLN A 3 -25.66 -20.09 -53.46
N LEU A 4 -25.88 -19.36 -52.36
CA LEU A 4 -25.34 -17.99 -52.23
C LEU A 4 -24.99 -17.48 -50.79
N TYR A 5 -24.79 -18.33 -49.78
CA TYR A 5 -24.57 -17.81 -48.40
C TYR A 5 -23.24 -18.13 -47.72
N TYR A 6 -22.25 -18.70 -48.41
CA TYR A 6 -20.90 -18.78 -47.82
C TYR A 6 -19.85 -18.14 -48.74
N ARG A 7 -19.85 -16.80 -48.73
CA ARG A 7 -18.63 -16.06 -49.08
C ARG A 7 -17.75 -16.04 -47.84
N ARG A 8 -16.73 -16.89 -47.82
CA ARG A 8 -15.57 -16.71 -46.93
C ARG A 8 -14.87 -15.42 -47.36
N THR A 9 -14.90 -14.42 -46.49
CA THR A 9 -14.00 -13.26 -46.56
C THR A 9 -13.38 -13.06 -45.19
N ASP A 10 -12.12 -13.45 -45.13
CA ASP A 10 -11.00 -12.70 -44.56
C ASP A 10 -11.07 -12.29 -43.08
N ASN A 11 -10.30 -13.03 -42.27
CA ASN A 11 -9.30 -12.44 -41.37
C ASN A 11 -9.79 -11.26 -40.49
N SER A 12 -10.76 -11.48 -39.59
CA SER A 12 -11.11 -10.48 -38.56
C SER A 12 -10.07 -10.47 -37.41
N SER A 13 -8.81 -10.26 -37.76
CA SER A 13 -7.74 -10.10 -36.79
C SER A 13 -7.82 -8.66 -36.24
N TYR A 14 -8.23 -8.51 -34.96
CA TYR A 14 -8.06 -7.32 -34.12
C TYR A 14 -9.02 -6.11 -34.23
N ARG A 15 -10.12 -6.12 -35.01
CA ARG A 15 -11.04 -4.95 -35.06
C ARG A 15 -12.15 -4.89 -34.00
N ASP A 16 -12.36 -5.95 -33.22
CA ASP A 16 -13.43 -6.01 -32.21
C ASP A 16 -12.95 -5.79 -30.75
N ARG A 17 -11.72 -5.28 -30.55
CA ARG A 17 -11.19 -5.07 -29.19
C ARG A 17 -11.50 -3.65 -28.70
N ILE A 18 -12.34 -3.54 -27.67
CA ILE A 18 -12.51 -2.30 -26.91
C ILE A 18 -11.22 -2.07 -26.11
N PRO A 19 -10.54 -0.92 -26.25
CA PRO A 19 -9.32 -0.65 -25.48
C PRO A 19 -9.67 -0.49 -23.99
N LEU A 20 -9.09 -1.34 -23.15
CA LEU A 20 -9.15 -1.18 -21.70
C LEU A 20 -8.24 -0.01 -21.31
N ARG A 21 -8.83 1.01 -20.69
CA ARG A 21 -8.09 2.15 -20.12
C ARG A 21 -8.33 2.20 -18.62
N ILE A 22 -7.33 2.67 -17.87
CA ILE A 22 -7.49 2.96 -16.45
C ILE A 22 -8.47 4.15 -16.34
N VAL A 23 -9.67 3.88 -15.82
CA VAL A 23 -10.74 4.90 -15.72
C VAL A 23 -10.54 5.81 -14.50
N ARG A 24 -9.83 5.31 -13.49
CA ARG A 24 -9.41 6.05 -12.30
C ARG A 24 -7.97 5.70 -12.00
N ALA A 25 -7.08 6.66 -12.22
CA ALA A 25 -5.67 6.54 -11.85
C ALA A 25 -5.48 7.20 -10.49
N GLU A 26 -4.98 6.44 -9.53
CA GLU A 26 -4.47 6.98 -8.27
C GLU A 26 -3.13 7.70 -8.51
N SER A 27 -2.71 8.51 -7.54
CA SER A 27 -1.39 9.16 -7.60
C SER A 27 -0.28 8.12 -7.74
N GLU A 28 0.58 8.28 -8.74
CA GLU A 28 1.69 7.35 -8.95
C GLU A 28 2.74 7.50 -7.85
N LEU A 29 2.99 6.39 -7.15
CA LEU A 29 4.08 6.28 -6.17
C LEU A 29 5.44 6.43 -6.86
N SER A 30 6.36 7.15 -6.20
CA SER A 30 7.78 7.18 -6.55
C SER A 30 8.39 5.77 -6.50
N VAL A 31 9.47 5.55 -7.26
CA VAL A 31 10.24 4.30 -7.21
C VAL A 31 10.71 3.99 -5.78
N GLN A 32 11.08 5.02 -5.02
CA GLN A 32 11.53 4.89 -3.64
C GLN A 32 10.38 4.49 -2.70
N GLU A 33 9.20 5.08 -2.87
CA GLU A 33 7.99 4.73 -2.10
C GLU A 33 7.54 3.29 -2.39
N LYS A 34 7.60 2.87 -3.67
CA LYS A 34 7.34 1.48 -4.05
C LYS A 34 8.33 0.51 -3.40
N SER A 35 9.62 0.87 -3.39
CA SER A 35 10.66 0.07 -2.75
C SER A 35 10.43 -0.03 -1.24
N TYR A 36 10.06 1.09 -0.59
CA TYR A 36 9.73 1.14 0.84
C TYR A 36 8.53 0.24 1.17
N LEU A 37 7.41 0.38 0.47
CA LEU A 37 6.22 -0.46 0.69
C LEU A 37 6.51 -1.95 0.41
N SER A 38 7.32 -2.26 -0.61
CA SER A 38 7.74 -3.64 -0.89
C SER A 38 8.65 -4.21 0.20
N ALA A 39 9.50 -3.40 0.81
CA ALA A 39 10.33 -3.83 1.95
C ALA A 39 9.46 -4.17 3.17
N VAL A 40 8.44 -3.35 3.46
CA VAL A 40 7.46 -3.62 4.51
C VAL A 40 6.68 -4.92 4.23
N GLU A 41 6.22 -5.11 3.00
CA GLU A 41 5.49 -6.33 2.60
C GLU A 41 6.35 -7.59 2.73
N LYS A 42 7.65 -7.51 2.46
CA LYS A 42 8.60 -8.62 2.63
C LYS A 42 9.03 -8.85 4.06
N GLY A 43 8.75 -7.90 4.97
CA GLY A 43 9.23 -7.96 6.35
C GLY A 43 10.71 -7.60 6.53
N ASP A 44 11.32 -6.87 5.59
CA ASP A 44 12.73 -6.48 5.67
C ASP A 44 12.93 -5.26 6.58
N TYR A 45 13.17 -5.53 7.86
CA TYR A 45 13.37 -4.51 8.88
C TYR A 45 14.50 -3.53 8.56
N ALA A 46 15.63 -4.00 8.05
CA ALA A 46 16.81 -3.17 7.81
C ALA A 46 16.56 -2.14 6.71
N SER A 47 15.94 -2.59 5.61
CA SER A 47 15.57 -1.71 4.49
C SER A 47 14.49 -0.70 4.89
N VAL A 48 13.50 -1.12 5.69
CA VAL A 48 12.45 -0.21 6.19
C VAL A 48 13.04 0.86 7.09
N LYS A 49 13.90 0.48 8.03
CA LYS A 49 14.57 1.42 8.93
C LYS A 49 15.39 2.45 8.17
N LEU A 50 16.20 2.01 7.21
CA LEU A 50 17.02 2.90 6.39
C LEU A 50 16.14 3.89 5.61
N ALA A 51 15.04 3.42 5.01
CA ALA A 51 14.12 4.29 4.28
C ALA A 51 13.46 5.34 5.17
N LEU A 52 13.12 4.99 6.43
CA LEU A 52 12.57 5.93 7.41
C LEU A 52 13.60 6.99 7.84
N GLU A 53 14.83 6.58 8.13
CA GLU A 53 15.93 7.49 8.48
C GLU A 53 16.25 8.45 7.32
N GLU A 54 16.29 7.95 6.08
CA GLU A 54 16.49 8.79 4.89
C GLU A 54 15.32 9.77 4.66
N ALA A 55 14.10 9.37 5.01
CA ALA A 55 12.92 10.22 4.89
C ALA A 55 12.97 11.41 5.86
N GLU A 56 13.45 11.21 7.10
CA GLU A 56 13.62 12.30 8.07
C GLU A 56 14.67 13.33 7.63
N ILE A 57 15.76 12.86 6.99
CA ILE A 57 16.87 13.73 6.60
C ILE A 57 16.56 14.48 5.31
N TYR A 58 16.07 13.77 4.29
CA TYR A 58 16.01 14.29 2.93
C TYR A 58 14.58 14.60 2.44
N PHE A 59 13.53 14.23 3.19
CA PHE A 59 12.12 14.41 2.81
C PHE A 59 11.76 13.91 1.40
N LYS A 60 12.51 12.90 0.90
CA LYS A 60 12.33 12.35 -0.45
C LYS A 60 11.18 11.35 -0.56
N ILE A 61 10.79 10.75 0.56
CA ILE A 61 9.81 9.66 0.63
C ILE A 61 8.69 10.12 1.56
N ASN A 62 7.44 10.00 1.10
CA ASN A 62 6.31 10.13 2.01
C ASN A 62 6.14 8.82 2.79
N ILE A 63 6.40 8.86 4.10
CA ILE A 63 6.27 7.69 4.98
C ILE A 63 4.81 7.18 5.05
N ASN A 64 3.85 8.09 4.85
CA ASN A 64 2.41 7.80 4.84
C ASN A 64 1.88 7.53 3.42
N CYS A 65 2.74 7.11 2.49
CA CYS A 65 2.32 6.73 1.15
C CYS A 65 1.33 5.56 1.16
N ILE A 66 0.49 5.50 0.12
CA ILE A 66 -0.61 4.55 -0.02
C ILE A 66 -0.37 3.73 -1.29
N ASP A 67 -0.45 2.40 -1.18
CA ASP A 67 -0.34 1.50 -2.33
C ASP A 67 -1.55 1.63 -3.28
N PRO A 68 -1.49 1.09 -4.52
CA PRO A 68 -2.64 1.11 -5.42
C PRO A 68 -3.89 0.34 -4.90
N LEU A 69 -3.77 -0.38 -3.77
CA LEU A 69 -4.86 -1.07 -3.09
C LEU A 69 -5.44 -0.25 -1.93
N GLY A 70 -4.92 0.95 -1.66
CA GLY A 70 -5.39 1.82 -0.58
C GLY A 70 -4.76 1.52 0.79
N ARG A 71 -3.68 0.74 0.85
CA ARG A 71 -3.02 0.35 2.10
C ARG A 71 -1.81 1.23 2.38
N THR A 72 -1.64 1.62 3.65
CA THR A 72 -0.42 2.25 4.14
C THR A 72 0.59 1.19 4.58
N ALA A 73 1.85 1.59 4.77
CA ALA A 73 2.90 0.73 5.34
C ALA A 73 2.45 0.08 6.67
N LEU A 74 1.78 0.83 7.55
CA LEU A 74 1.31 0.31 8.84
C LEU A 74 0.24 -0.77 8.66
N LEU A 75 -0.70 -0.59 7.73
CA LEU A 75 -1.73 -1.60 7.45
C LEU A 75 -1.13 -2.88 6.88
N ILE A 76 -0.13 -2.76 6.00
CA ILE A 76 0.59 -3.92 5.44
C ILE A 76 1.34 -4.68 6.56
N ALA A 77 2.01 -3.96 7.47
CA ALA A 77 2.71 -4.58 8.59
C ALA A 77 1.76 -5.32 9.54
N ILE A 78 0.56 -4.78 9.78
CA ILE A 78 -0.51 -5.43 10.57
C ILE A 78 -1.06 -6.65 9.84
N GLU A 79 -1.30 -6.57 8.53
CA GLU A 79 -1.76 -7.70 7.72
C GLU A 79 -0.76 -8.87 7.77
N ASN A 80 0.54 -8.56 7.79
CA ASN A 80 1.61 -9.55 7.88
C ASN A 80 1.94 -9.98 9.32
N GLU A 81 1.28 -9.40 10.33
CA GLU A 81 1.52 -9.68 11.76
C GLU A 81 2.99 -9.45 12.19
N ASN A 82 3.70 -8.54 11.51
CA ASN A 82 5.08 -8.24 11.82
C ASN A 82 5.17 -7.14 12.89
N LEU A 83 5.22 -7.56 14.16
CA LEU A 83 5.23 -6.66 15.31
C LEU A 83 6.45 -5.73 15.34
N GLU A 84 7.64 -6.21 14.94
CA GLU A 84 8.88 -5.41 14.94
C GLU A 84 8.77 -4.22 13.99
N ILE A 85 8.21 -4.43 12.79
CA ILE A 85 7.99 -3.35 11.83
C ILE A 85 6.88 -2.41 12.32
N ILE A 86 5.84 -2.92 12.98
CA ILE A 86 4.79 -2.08 13.57
C ILE A 86 5.39 -1.15 14.62
N GLU A 87 6.19 -1.66 15.54
CA GLU A 87 6.89 -0.84 16.55
C GLU A 87 7.77 0.22 15.90
N LEU A 88 8.56 -0.17 14.89
CA LEU A 88 9.41 0.75 14.14
C LEU A 88 8.60 1.86 13.47
N LEU A 89 7.53 1.54 12.76
CA LEU A 89 6.67 2.54 12.11
C LEU A 89 6.04 3.49 13.15
N LEU A 90 5.63 2.96 14.31
CA LEU A 90 5.09 3.77 15.40
C LEU A 90 6.14 4.67 16.04
N SER A 91 7.40 4.26 16.12
CA SER A 91 8.49 5.11 16.64
C SER A 91 8.82 6.28 15.72
N PHE A 92 8.56 6.16 14.41
CA PHE A 92 8.70 7.23 13.42
C PHE A 92 7.41 8.04 13.22
N ASN A 93 6.46 7.98 14.16
CA ASN A 93 5.23 8.79 14.18
C ASN A 93 4.38 8.70 12.90
N VAL A 94 4.30 7.52 12.28
CA VAL A 94 3.44 7.28 11.12
C VAL A 94 1.96 7.56 11.43
N TYR A 95 1.22 8.00 10.42
CA TYR A 95 -0.21 8.25 10.53
C TYR A 95 -0.97 6.94 10.82
N VAL A 96 -1.48 6.82 12.05
CA VAL A 96 -2.20 5.63 12.50
C VAL A 96 -3.56 5.45 11.82
N GLY A 97 -4.29 6.55 11.55
CA GLY A 97 -5.60 6.49 10.89
C GLY A 97 -6.57 5.49 11.55
N ASP A 98 -7.08 4.56 10.74
CA ASP A 98 -7.97 3.46 11.11
C ASP A 98 -7.23 2.14 11.41
N ALA A 99 -5.91 2.14 11.53
CA ALA A 99 -5.10 0.94 11.76
C ALA A 99 -5.52 0.13 12.98
N LEU A 100 -6.01 0.78 14.05
CA LEU A 100 -6.55 0.09 15.23
C LEU A 100 -7.80 -0.74 14.88
N LEU A 101 -8.71 -0.19 14.08
CA LEU A 101 -9.89 -0.92 13.63
C LEU A 101 -9.51 -2.08 12.73
N HIS A 102 -8.51 -1.88 11.87
CA HIS A 102 -7.98 -2.95 11.00
C HIS A 102 -7.33 -4.07 11.82
N ALA A 103 -6.52 -3.74 12.83
CA ALA A 103 -5.90 -4.71 13.73
C ALA A 103 -6.93 -5.54 14.51
N ILE A 104 -7.99 -4.90 15.00
CA ILE A 104 -9.12 -5.59 15.66
C ILE A 104 -9.82 -6.53 14.69
N ARG A 105 -10.15 -6.05 13.47
CA ARG A 105 -10.81 -6.86 12.44
C ARG A 105 -10.00 -8.09 12.06
N LYS A 106 -8.67 -8.00 12.13
CA LYS A 106 -7.72 -9.06 11.79
C LYS A 106 -7.30 -9.89 13.03
N GLU A 107 -7.83 -9.57 14.21
CA GLU A 107 -7.60 -10.25 15.49
C GLU A 107 -6.12 -10.30 15.93
N VAL A 108 -5.32 -9.32 15.51
CA VAL A 108 -3.88 -9.26 15.81
C VAL A 108 -3.66 -8.59 17.17
N VAL A 109 -3.71 -9.39 18.24
CA VAL A 109 -3.64 -8.89 19.64
C VAL A 109 -2.38 -8.06 19.89
N GLY A 110 -1.21 -8.51 19.44
CA GLY A 110 0.04 -7.77 19.63
C GLY A 110 0.03 -6.40 18.96
N ALA A 111 -0.51 -6.29 17.75
CA ALA A 111 -0.65 -5.01 17.07
C ALA A 111 -1.62 -4.08 17.82
N VAL A 112 -2.74 -4.62 18.33
CA VAL A 112 -3.70 -3.86 19.14
C VAL A 112 -3.05 -3.32 20.41
N GLU A 113 -2.28 -4.14 21.13
CA GLU A 113 -1.56 -3.71 22.33
C GLU A 113 -0.57 -2.58 22.03
N LEU A 114 0.24 -2.74 20.98
CA LEU A 114 1.20 -1.70 20.56
C LEU A 114 0.50 -0.39 20.18
N LEU A 115 -0.59 -0.46 19.43
CA LEU A 115 -1.36 0.71 19.02
C LEU A 115 -2.05 1.41 20.20
N LEU A 116 -2.53 0.66 21.19
CA LEU A 116 -3.13 1.22 22.40
C LEU A 116 -2.08 1.85 23.34
N ASN A 117 -0.88 1.26 23.39
CA ASN A 117 0.24 1.77 24.18
C ASN A 117 0.93 2.95 23.49
N HIS A 118 0.73 3.14 22.19
CA HIS A 118 1.24 4.30 21.45
C HIS A 118 0.50 5.57 21.89
N LYS A 119 1.05 6.24 22.90
CA LYS A 119 0.63 7.59 23.27
C LYS A 119 1.18 8.55 22.24
N LYS A 120 0.32 9.05 21.34
CA LYS A 120 0.61 10.32 20.68
C LYS A 120 0.90 11.35 21.78
N PRO A 121 2.00 12.11 21.71
CA PRO A 121 2.19 13.24 22.62
C PRO A 121 0.96 14.12 22.41
N SER A 122 0.06 14.11 23.39
CA SER A 122 -1.13 14.93 23.35
C SER A 122 -0.59 16.36 23.34
N GLY A 123 -0.79 17.05 22.20
CA GLY A 123 -0.37 18.42 22.06
C GLY A 123 -0.79 19.19 23.29
N GLU A 124 0.18 19.83 23.92
CA GLU A 124 -0.06 20.78 24.99
C GLU A 124 -1.17 21.71 24.53
N LYS A 125 -2.24 21.79 25.33
CA LYS A 125 -3.27 22.81 25.17
C LYS A 125 -2.58 24.16 25.41
N GLN A 126 -2.15 24.83 24.35
CA GLN A 126 -1.86 26.27 24.36
C GLN A 126 -3.13 27.04 23.97
#